data_AF-A0ABD5N424-F1
#
_entry.id   AF-A0ABD5N424-F1
#
_cell.length_a   1.000
_cell.length_b   1.000
_cell.length_c   1.000
_cell.angle_alpha   90.00
_cell.angle_beta   90.00
_cell.angle_gamma   90.00
#
_symmetry.space_group_name_H-M   'P 1'
#
loop_
_entity.id
_entity.type
_entity.pdbx_description
1 polymer ?
#
loop_
_entity_poly.entity_id
_entity_poly.type
_entity_poly.pdbx_seq_one_letter_code
_entity_poly.pdbx_strand_id
1 'polypeptide(L)'
;MLPSELLVKKIYKGKIIPKFVPLNEECLKMAEELIHIFERFVGRRQGDLPLDELEEGYDYRLIRGLIILLERRCVFEVRSEVEFSDEVL
;
A
#
# COMPACT_ATOMS: atom_id res chain seq x y z
N MET A 1 1.47 -7.63 -8.15
CA MET A 1 1.95 -6.58 -9.07
C MET A 1 1.26 -5.24 -8.79
N LEU A 2 1.93 -4.09 -8.94
CA LEU A 2 1.29 -2.78 -8.74
C LEU A 2 0.14 -2.59 -9.76
N PRO A 3 -1.08 -2.21 -9.33
CA PRO A 3 -2.18 -1.90 -10.24
C PRO A 3 -1.83 -0.76 -11.21
N SER A 4 -2.26 -0.87 -12.47
CA SER A 4 -1.94 0.12 -13.50
C SER A 4 -2.53 1.51 -13.22
N GLU A 5 -3.62 1.58 -12.48
CA GLU A 5 -4.26 2.84 -12.03
C GLU A 5 -3.39 3.63 -11.05
N LEU A 6 -2.50 2.97 -10.30
CA LEU A 6 -1.56 3.60 -9.38
C LEU A 6 -0.23 3.99 -10.06
N LEU A 7 -0.09 3.73 -11.36
CA LEU A 7 1.15 4.03 -12.08
C LEU A 7 1.34 5.53 -12.27
N VAL A 8 2.32 6.10 -11.57
CA VAL A 8 2.73 7.50 -11.78
C VAL A 8 3.76 7.58 -12.91
N LYS A 9 3.39 8.22 -14.01
CA LYS A 9 4.22 8.35 -15.22
C LYS A 9 4.06 9.71 -15.88
N LYS A 10 5.08 10.11 -16.64
CA LYS A 10 5.03 11.24 -17.57
C LYS A 10 5.08 10.70 -19.00
N ILE A 11 4.32 11.31 -19.89
CA ILE A 11 4.43 11.09 -21.33
C ILE A 11 5.13 12.30 -21.95
N TYR A 12 6.23 12.08 -22.66
CA TYR A 12 6.96 13.15 -23.32
C TYR A 12 7.59 12.65 -24.63
N LYS A 13 7.30 13.34 -25.74
CA LYS A 13 7.78 12.99 -27.10
C LYS A 13 7.60 11.49 -27.43
N GLY A 14 6.41 10.95 -27.14
CA GLY A 14 6.07 9.55 -27.40
C GLY A 14 6.70 8.52 -26.45
N LYS A 15 7.43 8.95 -25.41
CA LYS A 15 8.04 8.07 -24.41
C LYS A 15 7.24 8.06 -23.12
N ILE A 16 7.08 6.87 -22.53
CA ILE A 16 6.58 6.69 -21.16
C ILE A 16 7.77 6.74 -20.21
N ILE A 17 7.73 7.66 -19.26
CA ILE A 17 8.78 7.87 -18.27
C ILE A 17 8.17 7.62 -16.89
N PRO A 18 8.54 6.54 -16.17
CA PRO A 18 8.05 6.33 -14.81
C PRO A 18 8.55 7.46 -13.90
N LYS A 19 7.68 7.93 -13.01
CA LYS A 19 8.07 8.90 -11.97
C LYS A 19 8.45 8.11 -10.72
N PHE A 20 9.75 7.91 -10.53
CA PHE A 20 10.26 7.32 -9.30
C PHE A 20 10.13 8.30 -8.13
N VAL A 21 9.97 7.73 -6.94
CA VAL A 21 9.98 8.49 -5.68
C VAL A 21 11.41 8.96 -5.41
N PRO A 22 11.62 10.24 -5.07
CA PRO A 22 12.95 10.72 -4.72
C PRO A 22 13.41 10.11 -3.39
N LEU A 23 14.70 9.81 -3.29
CA LEU A 23 15.34 9.37 -2.03
C LEU A 23 15.74 10.61 -1.21
N ASN A 24 14.75 11.29 -0.64
CA ASN A 24 14.94 12.43 0.25
C ASN A 24 14.36 12.15 1.65
N GLU A 25 14.70 13.00 2.62
CA GLU A 25 14.30 12.82 4.02
C GLU A 25 12.79 12.77 4.22
N GLU A 26 12.05 13.63 3.51
CA GLU A 26 10.58 13.65 3.54
C GLU A 26 9.97 12.31 3.10
N CYS A 27 10.41 11.76 1.98
CA CYS A 27 9.91 10.48 1.46
C CYS A 27 10.33 9.30 2.33
N LEU A 28 11.53 9.35 2.91
CA LEU A 28 12.00 8.32 3.84
C LEU A 28 11.17 8.33 5.13
N LYS A 29 10.91 9.51 5.69
CA LYS A 29 10.09 9.68 6.89
C LYS A 29 8.67 9.18 6.66
N MET A 30 8.05 9.54 5.53
CA MET A 30 6.73 9.03 5.15
C MET A 30 6.71 7.50 5.04
N ALA A 31 7.74 6.90 4.43
CA ALA A 31 7.83 5.45 4.32
C ALA A 31 7.99 4.76 5.69
N GLU A 32 8.80 5.35 6.58
CA GLU A 32 8.99 4.88 7.96
C GLU A 32 7.70 4.98 8.78
N GLU A 33 6.97 6.09 8.68
CA GLU A 33 5.67 6.27 9.32
C GLU A 33 4.66 5.20 8.87
N LEU A 34 4.60 4.91 7.56
CA LEU A 34 3.74 3.85 7.02
C LEU A 34 4.12 2.47 7.59
N ILE A 35 5.42 2.15 7.63
CA ILE A 35 5.90 0.87 8.20
C ILE A 35 5.48 0.75 9.67
N HIS A 36 5.71 1.80 10.46
CA HIS A 36 5.33 1.80 11.88
C HIS A 36 3.82 1.71 12.12
N ILE A 37 3.00 2.21 11.21
CA ILE A 37 1.55 2.03 11.28
C ILE A 37 1.21 0.55 11.09
N PHE A 38 1.77 -0.11 10.08
CA PHE A 38 1.57 -1.55 9.87
C PHE A 38 2.04 -2.38 11.08
N GLU A 39 3.21 -2.08 11.63
CA GLU A 39 3.74 -2.76 12.82
C GLU A 39 2.81 -2.62 14.05
N ARG A 40 2.25 -1.43 14.27
CA ARG A 40 1.30 -1.18 15.38
C ARG A 40 -0.05 -1.87 15.19
N PHE A 41 -0.40 -2.23 13.97
CA PHE A 41 -1.68 -2.88 13.63
C PHE A 41 -1.57 -4.41 13.54
N VAL A 42 -0.41 -4.99 13.83
CA VAL A 42 -0.27 -6.46 13.94
C VAL A 42 -1.27 -7.02 14.97
N GLY A 43 -2.03 -8.03 14.54
CA GLY A 43 -3.08 -8.67 15.34
C GLY A 43 -4.46 -8.01 15.26
N ARG A 44 -4.59 -6.86 14.58
CA ARG A 44 -5.87 -6.20 14.25
C ARG A 44 -6.40 -6.66 12.89
N ARG A 45 -7.63 -6.26 12.54
CA ARG A 45 -8.17 -6.56 11.21
C ARG A 45 -7.51 -5.62 10.20
N GLN A 46 -7.28 -6.14 8.99
CA GLN A 46 -6.74 -5.35 7.88
C GLN A 46 -7.61 -4.11 7.59
N GLY A 47 -8.93 -4.25 7.65
CA GLY A 47 -9.88 -3.16 7.42
C GLY A 47 -9.88 -2.06 8.47
N ASP A 48 -9.15 -2.24 9.59
CA ASP A 48 -9.02 -1.21 10.63
C ASP A 48 -7.90 -0.20 10.30
N LEU A 49 -7.08 -0.46 9.27
CA LEU A 49 -6.03 0.47 8.82
C LEU A 49 -6.68 1.80 8.38
N PRO A 50 -6.22 2.96 8.90
CA PRO A 50 -6.82 4.26 8.61
C PRO A 50 -6.35 4.80 7.24
N LEU A 51 -6.70 4.11 6.14
CA LEU A 51 -6.17 4.39 4.80
C LEU A 51 -6.36 5.84 4.36
N ASP A 52 -7.51 6.45 4.68
CA ASP A 52 -7.81 7.84 4.31
C ASP A 52 -6.87 8.84 5.00
N GLU A 53 -6.50 8.60 6.26
CA GLU A 53 -5.57 9.44 7.01
C GLU A 53 -4.14 9.32 6.46
N LEU A 54 -3.77 8.14 5.95
CA LEU A 54 -2.45 7.89 5.36
C LEU A 54 -2.26 8.63 4.03
N GLU A 55 -3.35 8.95 3.35
CA GLU A 55 -3.32 9.62 2.04
C GLU A 55 -3.18 11.15 2.16
N GLU A 56 -3.33 11.73 3.35
CA GLU A 56 -3.24 13.18 3.54
C GLU A 56 -1.83 13.73 3.26
N GLY A 57 -1.76 14.79 2.45
CA GLY A 57 -0.51 15.51 2.18
C GLY A 57 0.40 14.88 1.11
N TYR A 58 0.11 13.66 0.63
CA TYR A 58 0.89 12.98 -0.40
C TYR A 58 0.06 12.62 -1.63
N ASP A 59 0.72 12.23 -2.73
CA ASP A 59 0.01 11.66 -3.88
C ASP A 59 -0.61 10.31 -3.47
N TYR A 60 -1.94 10.20 -3.46
CA TYR A 60 -2.63 8.98 -3.04
C TYR A 60 -2.13 7.72 -3.79
N ARG A 61 -1.65 7.85 -5.03
CA ARG A 61 -1.11 6.72 -5.81
C ARG A 61 0.19 6.19 -5.23
N LEU A 62 1.01 7.08 -4.68
CA LEU A 62 2.24 6.71 -3.98
C LEU A 62 1.89 5.95 -2.70
N ILE A 63 1.02 6.52 -1.87
CA ILE A 63 0.61 5.93 -0.59
C ILE A 63 -0.02 4.55 -0.81
N ARG A 64 -1.04 4.44 -1.68
CA ARG A 64 -1.66 3.16 -2.02
C ARG A 64 -0.68 2.17 -2.62
N GLY A 65 0.26 2.65 -3.43
CA GLY A 65 1.32 1.81 -4.00
C GLY A 65 2.21 1.19 -2.92
N LEU A 66 2.60 1.97 -1.91
CA LEU A 66 3.39 1.51 -0.77
C LEU A 66 2.59 0.55 0.13
N ILE A 67 1.33 0.87 0.42
CA ILE A 67 0.41 0.00 1.18
C ILE A 67 0.33 -1.38 0.54
N ILE A 68 0.11 -1.47 -0.77
CA ILE A 68 0.06 -2.74 -1.51
C ILE A 68 1.38 -3.52 -1.41
N LEU A 69 2.53 -2.82 -1.37
CA LEU A 69 3.83 -3.47 -1.19
C LEU A 69 4.03 -3.99 0.23
N LEU A 70 3.53 -3.29 1.24
CA LEU A 70 3.56 -3.70 2.65
C LEU A 70 2.62 -4.88 2.88
N GLU A 71 1.36 -4.81 2.42
CA GLU A 71 0.37 -5.88 2.55
C GLU A 71 0.87 -7.20 1.98
N ARG A 72 1.62 -7.18 0.87
CA ARG A 72 2.24 -8.38 0.29
C ARG A 72 3.28 -9.05 1.16
N ARG A 73 3.86 -8.31 2.11
CA ARG A 73 4.84 -8.79 3.05
C ARG A 73 4.20 -9.19 4.38
N CYS A 74 2.92 -8.87 4.59
CA CYS A 74 2.16 -9.30 5.74
C CYS A 74 1.71 -10.74 5.58
N VAL A 75 1.51 -11.41 6.72
CA VAL A 75 0.85 -12.72 6.81
C VAL A 75 -0.50 -12.48 7.48
N PHE A 76 -1.57 -12.95 6.83
CA PHE A 76 -2.92 -12.82 7.33
C PHE A 76 -3.47 -14.19 7.72
N GLU A 77 -4.32 -14.20 8.74
CA GLU A 77 -5.07 -15.38 9.17
C GLU A 77 -6.56 -15.09 9.13
N VAL A 78 -7.37 -16.08 8.76
CA VAL A 78 -8.82 -16.01 8.84
C VAL A 78 -9.23 -16.46 10.24
N ARG A 79 -9.81 -15.55 11.02
CA ARG A 79 -10.41 -15.87 12.32
C ARG A 79 -11.91 -16.05 12.15
N SER A 80 -12.35 -17.31 12.06
CA SER A 80 -13.75 -17.71 11.92
C SER A 80 -14.03 -18.96 12.75
N GLU A 81 -15.24 -19.07 13.30
CA GLU A 81 -15.70 -20.28 14.02
C GLU A 81 -16.09 -21.42 13.05
N VAL A 82 -16.23 -21.10 11.76
CA VAL A 82 -16.59 -22.03 10.69
C VAL A 82 -15.46 -22.08 9.66
N GLU A 83 -15.11 -23.28 9.17
CA GLU A 83 -14.15 -23.44 8.09
C GLU A 83 -14.66 -22.81 6.79
N PHE A 84 -13.75 -22.15 6.07
CA PHE A 84 -14.02 -21.60 4.76
C PHE A 84 -13.80 -22.69 3.71
N SER A 85 -14.82 -23.05 2.94
CA SER A 85 -14.70 -24.03 1.84
C SER A 85 -14.53 -23.32 0.50
N ASP A 86 -13.43 -23.64 -0.20
CA ASP A 86 -13.05 -23.04 -1.50
C ASP A 86 -13.91 -23.55 -2.70
N GLU A 87 -14.94 -24.37 -2.48
CA GLU A 87 -15.67 -25.09 -3.53
C GLU A 87 -16.70 -24.26 -4.33
N VAL A 88 -16.80 -22.94 -4.14
CA VAL A 88 -17.90 -22.12 -4.72
C VAL A 88 -17.42 -20.96 -5.63
N LEU A 89 -16.27 -21.10 -6.30
CA LEU A 89 -15.86 -20.16 -7.36
C LEU A 89 -15.81 -20.81 -8.75
#